data_AF-A0A021X9J9-F1
#
_entry.id   AF-A0A021X9J9-F1
#
_cell.length_a   1.000
_cell.length_b   1.000
_cell.length_c   1.000
_cell.angle_alpha   90.00
_cell.angle_beta   90.00
_cell.angle_gamma   90.00
#
_symmetry.space_group_name_H-M   'P 1'
#
loop_
_entity.id
_entity.type
_entity.pdbx_description
1 polymer ?
#
loop_
_entity_poly.entity_id
_entity_poly.type
_entity_poly.pdbx_seq_one_letter_code
_entity_poly.pdbx_strand_id
1 'polypeptide(L)'
;MTYADGTTLDLFSEFAVSQAAELDFDLDNANPAEGVLRKACSNVVLSTRNAMGGSPFARVHAFVGDTFFDQLISHKEVRETYKGWSEAAILRDSYVSPDRGGNDIFSFGGIAFERYGAATSVGDGAKIGIEATKAKFFPVGARGMFKTYYAPAPYMETVNTLGRPFYAKQALLDLDKGVYGETQMNALDICTRPKALMRAKNT
;
A
#
# COMPACT_ATOMS: atom_id res chain seq x y z
N MET A 1 -9.06 -8.90 0.67
CA MET A 1 -9.40 -8.67 -0.75
C MET A 1 -10.90 -8.67 -0.87
N THR A 2 -11.47 -7.83 -1.72
CA THR A 2 -12.89 -7.90 -2.09
C THR A 2 -12.93 -8.29 -3.55
N TYR A 3 -13.62 -9.39 -3.86
CA TYR A 3 -13.79 -9.86 -5.23
C TYR A 3 -14.94 -9.10 -5.92
N ALA A 4 -15.02 -9.22 -7.25
CA ALA A 4 -16.04 -8.55 -8.05
C ALA A 4 -17.48 -9.02 -7.71
N ASP A 5 -17.62 -10.19 -7.10
CA ASP A 5 -18.89 -10.73 -6.61
C ASP A 5 -19.30 -10.21 -5.20
N GLY A 6 -18.50 -9.31 -4.62
CA GLY A 6 -18.73 -8.72 -3.30
C GLY A 6 -18.27 -9.60 -2.13
N THR A 7 -17.74 -10.80 -2.39
CA THR A 7 -17.17 -11.64 -1.33
C THR A 7 -15.83 -11.06 -0.87
N THR A 8 -15.54 -11.17 0.43
CA THR A 8 -14.30 -10.68 1.02
C THR A 8 -13.44 -11.83 1.51
N LEU A 9 -12.20 -11.91 1.02
CA LEU A 9 -11.17 -12.78 1.56
C LEU A 9 -10.32 -12.00 2.57
N ASP A 10 -10.42 -12.34 3.84
CA ASP A 10 -9.51 -11.86 4.86
C ASP A 10 -8.33 -12.82 5.04
N LEU A 11 -7.17 -12.41 4.54
CA LEU A 11 -5.93 -13.18 4.66
C LEU A 11 -5.49 -13.36 6.11
N PHE A 12 -5.89 -12.49 7.04
CA PHE A 12 -5.56 -12.66 8.46
C PHE A 12 -6.31 -13.84 9.06
N SER A 13 -7.60 -13.97 8.75
CA SER A 13 -8.41 -15.13 9.14
C SER A 13 -7.90 -16.41 8.47
N GLU A 14 -7.62 -16.36 7.16
CA GLU A 14 -7.18 -17.53 6.39
C GLU A 14 -5.83 -18.08 6.89
N PHE A 15 -4.88 -17.20 7.21
CA PHE A 15 -3.58 -17.60 7.75
C PHE A 15 -3.57 -17.78 9.28
N ALA A 16 -4.71 -17.62 9.95
CA ALA A 16 -4.82 -17.66 11.42
C ALA A 16 -3.83 -16.72 12.14
N VAL A 17 -3.65 -15.51 11.61
CA VAL A 17 -2.72 -14.49 12.14
C VAL A 17 -3.52 -13.32 12.68
N SER A 18 -3.26 -12.92 13.93
CA SER A 18 -3.82 -11.70 14.51
C SER A 18 -3.24 -10.45 13.83
N GLN A 19 -4.11 -9.57 13.33
CA GLN A 19 -3.71 -8.25 12.86
C GLN A 19 -3.17 -7.41 14.03
N ALA A 20 -2.07 -6.70 13.81
CA ALA A 20 -1.54 -5.76 14.80
C ALA A 20 -2.55 -4.62 15.04
N ALA A 21 -2.65 -4.18 16.30
CA ALA A 21 -3.49 -3.04 16.66
C ALA A 21 -3.06 -1.79 15.87
N GLU A 22 -4.04 -0.96 15.54
CA GLU A 22 -3.80 0.32 14.87
C GLU A 22 -3.00 1.23 15.80
N LEU A 23 -1.83 1.68 15.35
CA LEU A 23 -0.97 2.57 16.12
C LEU A 23 -1.50 3.99 16.04
N ASP A 24 -1.62 4.64 17.19
CA ASP A 24 -1.93 6.06 17.27
C ASP A 24 -0.63 6.88 17.14
N PHE A 25 -0.60 7.81 16.17
CA PHE A 25 0.53 8.72 15.98
C PHE A 25 0.36 10.06 16.71
N ASP A 26 -0.81 10.34 17.30
CA ASP A 26 -1.12 11.54 18.08
C ASP A 26 -0.76 12.84 17.34
N LEU A 27 -1.09 12.91 16.04
CA LEU A 27 -0.65 14.01 15.18
C LEU A 27 -1.48 15.30 15.36
N ASP A 28 -2.63 15.22 16.02
CA ASP A 28 -3.50 16.35 16.32
C ASP A 28 -3.26 16.98 17.70
N ASN A 29 -2.34 16.42 18.49
CA ASN A 29 -1.94 16.98 19.77
C ASN A 29 -1.28 18.36 19.57
N ALA A 30 -1.83 19.39 20.21
CA ALA A 30 -1.32 20.75 20.12
C ALA A 30 0.04 20.92 20.82
N ASN A 31 0.37 20.07 21.80
CA ASN A 31 1.61 20.13 22.58
C ASN A 31 2.26 18.74 22.72
N PRO A 32 2.74 18.14 21.62
CA PRO A 32 3.37 16.83 21.66
C PRO A 32 4.70 16.93 22.42
N ALA A 33 4.98 15.93 23.26
CA ALA A 33 6.28 15.83 23.92
C ALA A 33 7.38 15.60 22.87
N GLU A 34 8.60 16.05 23.15
CA GLU A 34 9.71 15.89 22.21
C GLU A 34 10.06 14.41 22.00
N GLY A 35 10.22 14.00 20.73
CA GLY A 35 10.62 12.65 20.36
C GLY A 35 9.49 11.62 20.29
N VAL A 36 8.24 12.02 20.54
CA VAL A 36 7.07 11.12 20.47
C VAL A 36 6.89 10.59 19.05
N LEU A 37 7.01 11.46 18.03
CA LEU A 37 6.85 11.06 16.64
C LEU A 37 7.97 10.11 16.21
N ARG A 38 9.23 10.43 16.54
CA ARG A 38 10.37 9.56 16.21
C ARG A 38 10.28 8.21 16.93
N LYS A 39 9.79 8.17 18.17
CA LYS A 39 9.54 6.93 18.90
C LYS A 39 8.44 6.11 18.22
N ALA A 40 7.34 6.74 17.78
CA ALA A 40 6.28 6.07 17.01
C ALA A 40 6.84 5.45 15.72
N CYS A 41 7.62 6.19 14.93
CA CYS A 41 8.28 5.65 13.73
C CYS A 41 9.20 4.47 14.05
N SER A 42 10.04 4.59 15.09
CA SER A 42 10.93 3.51 15.51
C SER A 42 10.16 2.25 15.92
N ASN A 43 9.05 2.41 16.64
CA ASN A 43 8.18 1.32 17.04
C ASN A 43 7.54 0.60 15.84
N VAL A 44 7.14 1.33 14.79
CA VAL A 44 6.63 0.73 13.55
C VAL A 44 7.71 -0.11 12.87
N VAL A 45 8.93 0.41 12.74
CA VAL A 45 10.05 -0.30 12.10
C VAL A 45 10.41 -1.56 12.89
N LEU A 46 10.50 -1.45 14.23
CA LEU A 46 10.79 -2.59 15.11
C LEU A 46 9.68 -3.65 15.06
N SER A 47 8.42 -3.24 15.12
CA SER A 47 7.27 -4.16 15.03
C SER A 47 7.23 -4.88 13.69
N THR A 48 7.50 -4.15 12.60
CA THR A 48 7.58 -4.74 11.25
C THR A 48 8.73 -5.74 11.17
N ARG A 49 9.91 -5.41 11.73
CA ARG A 49 11.06 -6.32 11.77
C ARG A 49 10.78 -7.59 12.57
N ASN A 50 10.10 -7.47 13.71
CA ASN A 50 9.67 -8.61 14.52
C ASN A 50 8.65 -9.48 13.76
N ALA A 51 7.70 -8.86 13.07
CA ALA A 51 6.71 -9.58 12.26
C ALA A 51 7.33 -10.30 11.04
N MET A 52 8.41 -9.76 10.49
CA MET A 52 9.15 -10.38 9.38
C MET A 52 10.04 -11.57 9.80
N GLY A 53 10.21 -11.82 11.10
CA GLY A 53 10.91 -13.00 11.62
C GLY A 53 12.36 -13.12 11.14
N GLY A 54 13.06 -12.00 10.90
CA GLY A 54 14.45 -11.99 10.45
C GLY A 54 14.65 -11.98 8.92
N SER A 55 13.58 -12.01 8.12
CA SER A 55 13.71 -11.77 6.68
C SER A 55 14.17 -10.32 6.43
N PRO A 56 15.23 -10.11 5.64
CA PRO A 56 15.69 -8.77 5.32
C PRO A 56 14.66 -8.03 4.46
N PHE A 57 14.55 -6.73 4.66
CA PHE A 57 13.80 -5.79 3.85
C PHE A 57 14.61 -4.49 3.74
N ALA A 58 14.40 -3.71 2.68
CA ALA A 58 15.19 -2.52 2.39
C ALA A 58 14.75 -1.31 3.21
N ARG A 59 13.43 -1.07 3.27
CA ARG A 59 12.81 0.04 4.03
C ARG A 59 11.36 -0.27 4.37
N VAL A 60 10.77 0.49 5.28
CA VAL A 60 9.32 0.52 5.46
C VAL A 60 8.75 1.65 4.61
N HIS A 61 7.73 1.35 3.82
CA HIS A 61 6.97 2.33 3.04
C HIS A 61 5.56 2.41 3.59
N ALA A 62 4.99 3.61 3.60
CA ALA A 62 3.68 3.89 4.15
C ALA A 62 2.84 4.62 3.11
N PHE A 63 1.64 4.11 2.84
CA PHE A 63 0.62 4.89 2.16
C PHE A 63 -0.22 5.61 3.21
N VAL A 64 -0.34 6.92 3.07
CA VAL A 64 -1.04 7.77 4.03
C VAL A 64 -2.17 8.55 3.38
N GLY A 65 -3.21 8.81 4.14
CA GLY A 65 -4.26 9.75 3.75
C GLY A 65 -3.80 11.20 3.77
N ASP A 66 -4.59 12.07 3.15
CA ASP A 66 -4.27 13.48 2.99
C ASP A 66 -4.06 14.22 4.32
N THR A 67 -5.01 14.10 5.25
CA THR A 67 -4.95 14.77 6.55
C THR A 67 -3.77 14.28 7.38
N PHE A 68 -3.51 12.97 7.38
CA PHE A 68 -2.36 12.39 8.07
C PHE A 68 -1.04 12.96 7.55
N PHE A 69 -0.90 13.11 6.22
CA PHE A 69 0.32 13.64 5.61
C PHE A 69 0.54 15.13 5.94
N ASP A 70 -0.52 15.94 5.84
CA ASP A 70 -0.45 17.37 6.15
C ASP A 70 -0.11 17.62 7.64
N GLN A 71 -0.69 16.82 8.55
CA GLN A 71 -0.38 16.87 9.98
C GLN A 71 1.04 16.39 10.27
N LEU A 72 1.52 15.34 9.59
CA LEU A 72 2.88 14.83 9.74
C LEU A 72 3.92 15.90 9.38
N ILE A 73 3.74 16.60 8.26
CA ILE A 73 4.67 17.64 7.80
C ILE A 73 4.63 18.87 8.70
N SER A 74 3.44 19.25 9.17
CA SER A 74 3.27 20.41 10.04
C SER A 74 3.71 20.19 11.49
N HIS A 75 3.89 18.93 11.90
CA HIS A 75 4.31 18.55 13.24
C HIS A 75 5.62 19.25 13.66
N LYS A 76 5.65 19.76 14.91
CA LYS A 76 6.76 20.56 15.45
C LYS A 76 8.10 19.83 15.30
N GLU A 77 8.16 18.55 15.66
CA GLU A 77 9.38 17.74 15.58
C GLU A 77 9.95 17.64 14.15
N VAL A 78 9.07 17.52 13.15
CA VAL A 78 9.48 17.50 11.74
C VAL A 78 10.02 18.87 11.36
N ARG A 79 9.27 19.95 11.63
CA ARG A 79 9.69 21.31 11.29
C ARG A 79 11.02 21.69 11.95
N GLU A 80 11.22 21.38 13.22
CA GLU A 80 12.48 21.66 13.94
C GLU A 80 13.67 20.89 13.34
N THR A 81 13.47 19.62 12.96
CA THR A 81 14.52 18.80 12.32
C THR A 81 15.05 19.44 11.04
N TYR A 82 14.18 20.06 10.24
CA TYR A 82 14.56 20.65 8.95
C TYR A 82 14.91 22.14 9.02
N LYS A 83 14.52 22.88 10.06
CA LYS A 83 14.89 24.30 10.23
C LYS A 83 16.41 24.52 10.32
N GLY A 84 17.16 23.55 10.84
CA GLY A 84 18.61 23.63 11.03
C GLY A 84 19.45 22.99 9.91
N TRP A 85 18.84 22.43 8.87
CA TRP A 85 19.54 21.70 7.81
C TRP A 85 19.44 22.43 6.47
N SER A 86 20.54 22.44 5.70
CA SER A 86 20.59 23.04 4.35
C SER A 86 19.62 22.39 3.36
N GLU A 87 19.11 21.20 3.67
CA GLU A 87 18.10 20.47 2.92
C GLU A 87 16.66 20.94 3.17
N ALA A 88 16.43 22.06 3.85
CA ALA A 88 15.11 22.70 3.90
C ALA A 88 14.55 23.01 2.48
N ALA A 89 15.40 23.07 1.46
CA ALA A 89 15.00 23.14 0.05
C ALA A 89 14.30 21.86 -0.43
N ILE A 90 14.66 20.67 0.06
CA ILE A 90 14.04 19.38 -0.29
C ILE A 90 12.59 19.33 0.21
N LEU A 91 12.30 19.91 1.38
CA LEU A 91 10.93 20.09 1.85
C LEU A 91 10.10 21.05 0.98
N ARG A 92 10.69 21.79 0.03
CA ARG A 92 9.94 22.60 -0.96
C ARG A 92 9.96 21.99 -2.35
N ASP A 93 11.10 21.45 -2.77
CA ASP A 93 11.34 20.99 -4.14
C ASP A 93 11.07 19.49 -4.34
N SER A 94 11.09 18.68 -3.28
CA SER A 94 11.04 17.21 -3.36
C SER A 94 9.70 16.57 -2.99
N TYR A 95 8.63 17.35 -2.84
CA TYR A 95 7.27 16.80 -2.90
C TYR A 95 6.96 16.19 -4.27
N VAL A 96 7.74 16.57 -5.28
CA VAL A 96 7.61 15.99 -6.60
C VAL A 96 8.53 14.77 -6.65
N SER A 97 7.95 13.58 -6.70
CA SER A 97 8.63 12.36 -7.16
C SER A 97 9.56 12.70 -8.35
N PRO A 98 10.72 12.03 -8.55
CA PRO A 98 11.58 12.30 -9.70
C PRO A 98 10.82 12.33 -11.05
N ASP A 99 9.66 11.70 -11.11
CA ASP A 99 8.64 11.90 -12.14
C ASP A 99 7.61 12.96 -11.69
N ARG A 100 7.54 14.09 -12.40
CA ARG A 100 6.67 15.26 -12.10
C ARG A 100 5.15 15.02 -12.16
N GLY A 101 4.70 13.77 -12.10
CA GLY A 101 3.29 13.37 -12.01
C GLY A 101 3.01 12.33 -10.91
N GLY A 102 3.95 12.06 -10.01
CA GLY A 102 3.79 11.13 -8.88
C GLY A 102 3.27 11.79 -7.61
N ASN A 103 2.79 10.96 -6.69
CA ASN A 103 2.35 11.36 -5.35
C ASN A 103 3.50 11.96 -4.51
N ASP A 104 3.14 12.81 -3.53
CA ASP A 104 4.10 13.40 -2.60
C ASP A 104 4.74 12.33 -1.71
N ILE A 105 6.08 12.22 -1.74
CA ILE A 105 6.84 11.28 -0.90
C ILE A 105 7.72 12.05 0.09
N PHE A 106 7.60 11.71 1.36
CA PHE A 106 8.37 12.28 2.45
C PHE A 106 9.01 11.19 3.31
N SER A 107 10.32 11.27 3.56
CA SER A 107 11.02 10.30 4.41
C SER A 107 11.30 10.86 5.81
N PHE A 108 10.88 10.14 6.85
CA PHE A 108 11.19 10.46 8.24
C PHE A 108 11.29 9.20 9.10
N GLY A 109 12.21 9.18 10.06
CA GLY A 109 12.32 8.08 11.03
C GLY A 109 12.61 6.70 10.44
N GLY A 110 13.16 6.61 9.23
CA GLY A 110 13.40 5.35 8.51
C GLY A 110 12.19 4.80 7.75
N ILE A 111 11.14 5.62 7.60
CA ILE A 111 9.92 5.30 6.86
C ILE A 111 9.79 6.28 5.70
N ALA A 112 9.42 5.78 4.52
CA ALA A 112 8.99 6.59 3.39
C ALA A 112 7.47 6.71 3.41
N PHE A 113 6.94 7.91 3.63
CA PHE A 113 5.52 8.22 3.62
C PHE A 113 5.14 8.73 2.24
N GLU A 114 4.20 8.07 1.59
CA GLU A 114 3.65 8.48 0.30
C GLU A 114 2.19 8.85 0.46
N ARG A 115 1.85 10.06 0.02
CA ARG A 115 0.47 10.55 -0.02
C ARG A 115 -0.34 9.74 -1.01
N TYR A 116 -1.28 8.94 -0.51
CA TYR A 116 -2.18 8.14 -1.33
C TYR A 116 -3.61 8.30 -0.81
N GLY A 117 -4.09 9.55 -0.84
CA GLY A 117 -5.43 9.91 -0.43
C GLY A 117 -6.50 9.21 -1.27
N ALA A 118 -7.66 8.97 -0.67
CA ALA A 118 -8.82 8.48 -1.40
C ALA A 118 -9.24 9.51 -2.44
N ALA A 119 -9.21 9.13 -3.72
CA ALA A 119 -9.81 9.95 -4.77
C ALA A 119 -11.29 10.15 -4.44
N THR A 120 -11.72 11.40 -4.42
CA THR A 120 -13.06 11.83 -4.03
C THR A 120 -14.14 11.02 -4.74
N SER A 121 -15.21 10.74 -4.00
CA SER A 121 -16.42 10.01 -4.39
C SER A 121 -17.26 10.75 -5.44
N VAL A 122 -16.66 11.08 -6.57
CA VAL A 122 -17.32 11.67 -7.75
C VAL A 122 -16.99 10.79 -8.95
N GLY A 123 -17.57 9.59 -8.96
CA GLY A 123 -17.29 8.55 -9.96
C GLY A 123 -17.56 7.16 -9.39
N ASP A 124 -17.72 6.18 -10.28
CA ASP A 124 -18.27 4.85 -10.02
C ASP A 124 -17.56 4.10 -8.86
N GLY A 125 -18.10 4.27 -7.64
CA GLY A 125 -18.11 3.34 -6.52
C GLY A 125 -16.80 2.89 -5.86
N ALA A 126 -15.62 3.11 -6.44
CA ALA A 126 -14.39 2.56 -5.91
C ALA A 126 -13.72 3.55 -4.94
N LYS A 127 -13.75 3.26 -3.64
CA LYS A 127 -12.92 3.91 -2.60
C LYS A 127 -11.43 3.61 -2.82
N ILE A 128 -10.87 4.08 -3.93
CA ILE A 128 -9.47 3.87 -4.30
C ILE A 128 -8.63 4.88 -3.50
N GLY A 129 -7.98 4.39 -2.44
CA GLY A 129 -7.01 5.13 -1.65
C GLY A 129 -7.11 4.84 -0.15
N ILE A 130 -6.32 5.57 0.63
CA ILE A 130 -6.30 5.51 2.09
C ILE A 130 -7.24 6.58 2.66
N GLU A 131 -8.01 6.22 3.69
CA GLU A 131 -8.84 7.20 4.42
C GLU A 131 -7.97 8.34 4.94
N ALA A 132 -8.50 9.57 4.93
CA ALA A 132 -7.71 10.78 5.12
C ALA A 132 -6.87 10.80 6.41
N THR A 133 -7.33 10.17 7.49
CA THR A 133 -6.67 10.13 8.80
C THR A 133 -5.90 8.83 9.08
N LYS A 134 -5.79 7.93 8.09
CA LYS A 134 -5.17 6.60 8.25
C LYS A 134 -3.87 6.48 7.50
N ALA A 135 -3.09 5.48 7.93
CA ALA A 135 -1.83 5.08 7.31
C ALA A 135 -1.73 3.54 7.27
N LYS A 136 -1.14 3.02 6.19
CA LYS A 136 -0.83 1.59 6.04
C LYS A 136 0.65 1.43 5.74
N PHE A 137 1.35 0.65 6.56
CA PHE A 137 2.78 0.40 6.45
C PHE A 137 3.04 -1.00 5.92
N PHE A 138 4.04 -1.10 5.05
CA PHE A 138 4.50 -2.37 4.51
C PHE A 138 6.01 -2.32 4.26
N PRO A 139 6.73 -3.42 4.50
CA PRO A 139 8.14 -3.49 4.17
C PRO A 139 8.34 -3.67 2.65
N VAL A 140 9.28 -2.90 2.10
CA VAL A 140 9.69 -2.95 0.69
C VAL A 140 11.00 -3.72 0.56
N GLY A 141 11.14 -4.50 -0.51
CA GLY A 141 12.33 -5.33 -0.76
C GLY A 141 12.32 -6.68 -0.01
N ALA A 142 11.23 -7.00 0.70
CA ALA A 142 11.03 -8.32 1.27
C ALA A 142 10.75 -9.36 0.19
N ARG A 143 11.60 -10.40 0.08
CA ARG A 143 11.45 -11.42 -0.97
C ARG A 143 10.19 -12.25 -0.76
N GLY A 144 9.33 -12.26 -1.78
CA GLY A 144 8.14 -13.12 -1.85
C GLY A 144 7.01 -12.73 -0.89
N MET A 145 6.99 -11.50 -0.38
CA MET A 145 5.91 -10.99 0.47
C MET A 145 4.62 -10.79 -0.33
N PHE A 146 4.68 -10.03 -1.42
CA PHE A 146 3.56 -9.86 -2.35
C PHE A 146 3.79 -10.76 -3.56
N LYS A 147 2.83 -11.63 -3.86
CA LYS A 147 2.89 -12.55 -4.99
C LYS A 147 1.55 -12.62 -5.68
N THR A 148 1.59 -12.56 -7.01
CA THR A 148 0.45 -12.86 -7.86
C THR A 148 0.56 -14.29 -8.36
N TYR A 149 -0.47 -15.09 -8.11
CA TYR A 149 -0.61 -16.43 -8.67
C TYR A 149 -1.63 -16.39 -9.79
N TYR A 150 -1.32 -17.04 -10.91
CA TYR A 150 -2.22 -17.11 -12.05
C TYR A 150 -2.78 -18.52 -12.18
N ALA A 151 -4.09 -18.63 -12.33
CA ALA A 151 -4.75 -19.88 -12.67
C ALA A 151 -4.87 -20.02 -14.21
N PRO A 152 -4.94 -21.26 -14.73
CA PRO A 152 -5.26 -21.47 -16.14
C PRO A 152 -6.66 -20.92 -16.48
N ALA A 153 -6.84 -20.54 -17.75
CA ALA A 153 -8.16 -20.21 -18.26
C ALA A 153 -9.05 -21.47 -18.34
N PRO A 154 -10.38 -21.33 -18.28
CA PRO A 154 -11.34 -22.40 -18.49
C PRO A 154 -11.52 -22.75 -19.99
N TYR A 155 -10.44 -22.75 -20.77
CA TYR A 155 -10.46 -23.27 -22.13
C TYR A 155 -10.02 -24.73 -22.15
N MET A 156 -10.62 -25.53 -23.03
CA MET A 156 -10.27 -26.96 -23.16
C MET A 156 -8.77 -27.17 -23.41
N GLU A 157 -8.11 -26.25 -24.11
CA GLU A 157 -6.68 -26.31 -24.42
C GLU A 157 -5.77 -25.91 -23.23
N THR A 158 -6.31 -25.19 -22.25
CA THR A 158 -5.57 -24.71 -21.08
C THR A 158 -5.84 -25.55 -19.83
N VAL A 159 -6.75 -26.54 -19.91
CA VAL A 159 -6.97 -27.51 -18.84
C VAL A 159 -5.66 -28.22 -18.49
N ASN A 160 -5.34 -28.28 -17.19
CA ASN A 160 -4.13 -28.90 -16.67
C ASN A 160 -2.81 -28.27 -17.17
N THR A 161 -2.85 -27.01 -17.60
CA THR A 161 -1.65 -26.23 -17.96
C THR A 161 -1.29 -25.21 -16.89
N LEU A 162 -0.05 -24.73 -16.91
CA LEU A 162 0.39 -23.63 -16.06
C LEU A 162 -0.39 -22.35 -16.40
N GLY A 163 -0.87 -21.67 -15.36
CA GLY A 163 -1.56 -20.38 -15.50
C GLY A 163 -0.66 -19.32 -16.14
N ARG A 164 -1.27 -18.49 -16.99
CA ARG A 164 -0.61 -17.37 -17.68
C ARG A 164 -1.25 -16.06 -17.22
N PRO A 165 -0.49 -14.95 -17.24
CA PRO A 165 -1.02 -13.64 -16.86
C PRO A 165 -2.17 -13.17 -17.73
N PHE A 166 -2.19 -13.56 -19.01
CA PHE A 166 -3.20 -13.14 -19.96
C PHE A 166 -3.51 -14.26 -20.94
N TYR A 167 -4.80 -14.45 -21.19
CA TYR A 167 -5.31 -15.31 -22.26
C TYR A 167 -6.15 -14.46 -23.21
N ALA A 168 -5.95 -14.68 -24.51
CA ALA A 168 -6.75 -14.06 -25.54
C ALA A 168 -7.14 -15.14 -26.55
N LYS A 169 -8.43 -15.18 -26.90
CA LYS A 169 -8.96 -16.11 -27.89
C LYS A 169 -9.88 -15.37 -28.84
N GLN A 170 -9.85 -15.79 -30.09
CA GLN A 170 -10.73 -15.27 -31.13
C GLN A 170 -11.51 -16.44 -31.73
N ALA A 171 -12.81 -16.23 -31.93
CA ALA A 171 -13.69 -17.17 -32.62
C ALA A 171 -14.40 -16.41 -33.74
N LEU A 172 -14.46 -16.99 -34.94
CA LEU A 172 -15.29 -16.46 -36.00
C LEU A 172 -16.76 -16.60 -35.60
N LEU A 173 -17.55 -15.56 -35.82
CA LEU A 173 -19.00 -15.61 -35.69
C LEU A 173 -19.58 -16.39 -36.88
N ASP A 174 -20.77 -16.94 -36.68
CA ASP A 174 -21.47 -17.69 -37.72
C ASP A 174 -21.60 -16.87 -39.02
N LEU A 175 -21.38 -17.55 -40.15
CA LEU A 175 -21.44 -16.99 -41.51
C LEU A 175 -20.40 -15.89 -41.80
N ASP A 176 -19.24 -15.91 -41.12
CA ASP A 176 -18.15 -14.94 -41.29
C ASP A 176 -18.58 -13.48 -41.07
N LYS A 177 -19.65 -13.27 -40.29
CA LYS A 177 -20.22 -11.94 -40.03
C LYS A 177 -19.39 -11.09 -39.05
N GLY A 178 -18.35 -11.67 -38.47
CA GLY A 178 -17.42 -10.96 -37.59
C GLY A 178 -16.54 -11.89 -36.76
N VAL A 179 -15.80 -11.31 -35.82
CA VAL A 179 -14.91 -12.03 -34.90
C VAL A 179 -15.31 -11.72 -33.46
N TYR A 180 -15.56 -12.75 -32.67
CA TYR A 180 -15.70 -12.65 -31.23
C TYR A 180 -14.33 -12.78 -30.58
N GLY A 181 -13.89 -11.72 -29.90
CA GLY A 181 -12.66 -11.73 -29.10
C GLY A 181 -13.00 -11.87 -27.63
N GLU A 182 -12.36 -12.81 -26.96
CA GLU A 182 -12.43 -12.97 -25.51
C GLU A 182 -11.04 -12.82 -24.90
N THR A 183 -10.96 -12.09 -23.80
CA THR A 183 -9.75 -11.96 -23.00
C THR A 183 -10.07 -12.29 -21.55
N GLN A 184 -9.18 -13.07 -20.92
CA GLN A 184 -9.36 -13.49 -19.55
C GLN A 184 -8.05 -13.39 -18.76
N MET A 185 -8.19 -13.03 -17.48
CA MET A 185 -7.11 -13.02 -16.50
C MET A 185 -7.63 -13.57 -15.17
N ASN A 186 -7.03 -14.67 -14.71
CA ASN A 186 -7.36 -15.30 -13.43
C ASN A 186 -6.20 -15.08 -12.45
N ALA A 187 -6.09 -13.87 -11.92
CA ALA A 187 -5.02 -13.47 -11.00
C ALA A 187 -5.49 -13.52 -9.53
N LEU A 188 -4.63 -14.02 -8.65
CA LEU A 188 -4.81 -13.98 -7.20
C LEU A 188 -3.59 -13.32 -6.56
N ASP A 189 -3.77 -12.12 -6.03
CA ASP A 189 -2.74 -11.35 -5.35
C ASP A 189 -2.75 -11.65 -3.85
N ILE A 190 -1.69 -12.27 -3.34
CA ILE A 190 -1.59 -12.59 -1.91
C ILE A 190 -0.41 -11.90 -1.23
N CYS A 191 -0.64 -11.49 0.02
CA CYS A 191 0.43 -11.19 0.96
C CYS A 191 0.75 -12.45 1.76
N THR A 192 1.91 -13.06 1.53
CA THR A 192 2.35 -14.30 2.21
C THR A 192 2.66 -14.09 3.70
N ARG A 193 2.86 -12.84 4.13
CA ARG A 193 3.16 -12.47 5.52
C ARG A 193 2.28 -11.30 5.95
N PRO A 194 0.98 -11.52 6.19
CA PRO A 194 0.05 -10.44 6.51
C PRO A 194 0.39 -9.76 7.85
N LYS A 195 1.06 -10.45 8.78
CA LYS A 195 1.50 -9.88 10.08
C LYS A 195 2.41 -8.66 9.95
N ALA A 196 3.14 -8.54 8.84
CA ALA A 196 4.07 -7.45 8.59
C ALA A 196 3.36 -6.17 8.10
N LEU A 197 2.06 -6.24 7.81
CA LEU A 197 1.24 -5.09 7.45
C LEU A 197 0.76 -4.39 8.72
N MET A 198 1.28 -3.19 8.97
CA MET A 198 0.88 -2.37 10.12
C MET A 198 -0.09 -1.28 9.67
N ARG A 199 -0.92 -0.81 10.59
CA ARG A 199 -1.85 0.31 10.37
C ARG A 199 -1.63 1.37 11.43
N ALA A 200 -1.85 2.62 11.06
CA ALA A 200 -1.92 3.71 12.01
C ALA A 200 -3.04 4.68 11.68
N LYS A 201 -3.36 5.49 12.68
CA LYS A 201 -4.32 6.58 12.64
C LYS A 201 -3.69 7.83 13.22
N ASN A 202 -4.25 8.98 12.86
CA ASN A 202 -3.93 10.26 13.49
C ASN A 202 -4.21 10.23 15.01
N THR A 203 -5.37 9.68 15.42
CA THR A 203 -5.91 9.68 16.79
C THR A 203 -6.66 8.40 17.11
#